data_AF-A0A8B7EAC3-F1
#
_entry.id   AF-A0A8B7EAC3-F1
#
_cell.length_a   1.000
_cell.length_b   1.000
_cell.length_c   1.000
_cell.angle_alpha   90.00
_cell.angle_beta   90.00
_cell.angle_gamma   90.00
#
_symmetry.space_group_name_H-M   'P 1'
#
loop_
_entity.id
_entity.type
_entity.pdbx_description
1 polymer ?
#
loop_
_entity_poly.entity_id
_entity_poly.type
_entity_poly.pdbx_seq_one_letter_code
_entity_poly.pdbx_strand_id
1 'polypeptide(L)'
;NKLLKTFSVFPKEYKITFEACFTSFPSGNPNLTWPNIFNFNIGNINGINNRAIGLWFNPNGDISFQGLINNNVFQTIFQSVITLGCNQYSISQQLFQYYNFTIRIAGKTIFTIENTGAKEFTNVNMYFSDPWHGSHPGYVKNLLITKGCSELFTSVEKSEILQNNLLQTITVFPLEYEISFEACLTSFTNGNYSSNLSNVFYITNSSYNFCVICMWFSPNGEMQLSALINNTSYNFTSKPFELGCKQYKISQTLYQGNYIFAILVDGWTLSSVKNAVPQEFSNVQIFISDPWTLAQPGYINNFAITTRCS
;
A
#
# COMPACT_ATOMS: atom_id res chain seq x y z
N ASN A 1 -29.05 -8.41 -10.68
CA ASN A 1 -28.43 -9.10 -9.53
C ASN A 1 -27.39 -10.08 -10.03
N LYS A 2 -26.10 -9.73 -9.92
CA LYS A 2 -25.00 -10.57 -10.43
C LYS A 2 -23.83 -10.58 -9.42
N LEU A 3 -23.54 -11.75 -8.85
CA LEU A 3 -22.27 -11.98 -8.15
C LEU A 3 -21.15 -11.93 -9.20
N LEU A 4 -20.16 -11.07 -8.98
CA LEU A 4 -19.03 -10.93 -9.89
C LEU A 4 -17.82 -11.74 -9.44
N LYS A 5 -17.53 -11.68 -8.14
CA LYS A 5 -16.34 -12.28 -7.54
C LYS A 5 -16.56 -12.52 -6.06
N THR A 6 -15.98 -13.61 -5.57
CA THR A 6 -15.75 -13.85 -4.16
C THR A 6 -14.28 -13.67 -3.88
N PHE A 7 -13.95 -12.77 -2.95
CA PHE A 7 -12.61 -12.59 -2.43
C PHE A 7 -12.47 -13.50 -1.22
N SER A 8 -11.56 -14.47 -1.26
CA SER A 8 -11.20 -15.26 -0.08
C SER A 8 -10.67 -14.35 1.03
N VAL A 9 -9.86 -13.36 0.66
CA VAL A 9 -9.41 -12.24 1.48
C VAL A 9 -9.58 -10.95 0.67
N PHE A 10 -10.33 -10.00 1.20
CA PHE A 10 -10.40 -8.62 0.73
C PHE A 10 -9.42 -7.78 1.57
N PRO A 11 -8.44 -7.11 0.92
CA PRO A 11 -7.29 -6.56 1.61
C PRO A 11 -7.67 -5.38 2.52
N LYS A 12 -6.87 -5.18 3.57
CA LYS A 12 -7.00 -4.05 4.49
C LYS A 12 -6.82 -2.71 3.78
N GLU A 13 -6.01 -2.69 2.74
CA GLU A 13 -5.78 -1.53 1.88
C GLU A 13 -6.28 -1.85 0.49
N TYR A 14 -7.09 -0.97 -0.09
CA TYR A 14 -7.71 -1.19 -1.39
C TYR A 14 -7.96 0.14 -2.09
N LYS A 15 -8.02 0.07 -3.41
CA LYS A 15 -8.59 1.12 -4.24
C LYS A 15 -9.51 0.47 -5.27
N ILE A 16 -10.75 0.94 -5.29
CA ILE A 16 -11.79 0.52 -6.19
C ILE A 16 -12.10 1.70 -7.09
N THR A 17 -11.92 1.55 -8.40
CA THR A 17 -12.26 2.57 -9.38
C THR A 17 -13.22 2.01 -10.40
N PHE A 18 -14.21 2.81 -10.81
CA PHE A 18 -15.15 2.45 -11.87
C PHE A 18 -15.78 3.70 -12.48
N GLU A 19 -16.40 3.55 -13.64
CA GLU A 19 -17.25 4.58 -14.23
C GLU A 19 -18.70 4.10 -14.22
N ALA A 20 -19.61 4.85 -13.60
CA ALA A 20 -21.04 4.57 -13.65
C ALA A 20 -21.74 5.60 -14.55
N CYS A 21 -22.49 5.09 -15.51
CA CYS A 21 -23.22 5.87 -16.52
C CYS A 21 -24.72 5.75 -16.29
N PHE A 22 -25.34 6.84 -15.85
CA PHE A 22 -26.77 6.89 -15.54
C PHE A 22 -27.58 7.42 -16.71
N THR A 23 -28.56 6.63 -17.17
CA THR A 23 -29.42 7.01 -18.30
C THR A 23 -30.72 7.68 -17.86
N SER A 24 -31.19 7.41 -16.65
CA SER A 24 -32.34 8.06 -16.04
C SER A 24 -32.35 7.84 -14.52
N PHE A 25 -32.96 8.77 -13.79
CA PHE A 25 -33.23 8.61 -12.37
C PHE A 25 -34.63 8.00 -12.19
N PRO A 26 -34.77 6.81 -11.58
CA PRO A 26 -36.06 6.14 -11.48
C PRO A 26 -36.99 6.86 -10.50
N SER A 27 -37.98 7.60 -10.98
CA SER A 27 -38.99 8.26 -10.12
C SER A 27 -40.26 7.41 -9.97
N GLY A 28 -40.93 7.52 -8.81
CA GLY A 28 -42.32 7.05 -8.65
C GLY A 28 -42.57 5.68 -8.03
N ASN A 29 -41.55 4.96 -7.53
CA ASN A 29 -41.76 3.74 -6.74
C ASN A 29 -41.08 3.86 -5.35
N PRO A 30 -41.85 3.89 -4.24
CA PRO A 30 -41.29 4.02 -2.89
C PRO A 30 -40.39 2.84 -2.46
N ASN A 31 -40.51 1.67 -3.12
CA ASN A 31 -39.62 0.52 -2.92
C ASN A 31 -38.34 0.57 -3.79
N LEU A 32 -38.17 1.59 -4.64
CA LEU A 32 -36.99 1.85 -5.48
C LEU A 32 -36.29 3.15 -5.11
N THR A 33 -36.38 3.59 -3.86
CA THR A 33 -35.80 4.86 -3.39
C THR A 33 -34.27 4.87 -3.38
N TRP A 34 -33.63 3.70 -3.41
CA TRP A 34 -32.18 3.54 -3.35
C TRP A 34 -31.73 2.32 -4.16
N PRO A 35 -31.78 2.34 -5.50
CA PRO A 35 -31.18 1.28 -6.30
C PRO A 35 -29.69 1.08 -5.97
N ASN A 36 -29.32 -0.18 -5.77
CA ASN A 36 -27.93 -0.54 -5.50
C ASN A 36 -27.17 -0.64 -6.82
N ILE A 37 -25.97 -0.05 -6.85
CA ILE A 37 -25.01 -0.33 -7.91
C ILE A 37 -24.00 -1.33 -7.39
N PHE A 38 -23.47 -1.11 -6.19
CA PHE A 38 -22.25 -1.77 -5.75
C PHE A 38 -22.40 -2.25 -4.31
N ASN A 39 -22.08 -3.52 -4.04
CA ASN A 39 -22.12 -4.07 -2.68
C ASN A 39 -21.05 -5.15 -2.44
N PHE A 40 -20.29 -4.99 -1.36
CA PHE A 40 -19.28 -5.90 -0.83
C PHE A 40 -19.81 -6.46 0.49
N ASN A 41 -20.44 -7.63 0.40
CA ASN A 41 -21.01 -8.30 1.56
C ASN A 41 -19.95 -9.19 2.23
N ILE A 42 -19.89 -9.13 3.56
CA ILE A 42 -19.05 -9.97 4.41
C ILE A 42 -19.93 -11.09 4.99
N GLY A 43 -19.53 -12.34 4.85
CA GLY A 43 -20.26 -13.47 5.42
C GLY A 43 -21.55 -13.83 4.68
N ASN A 44 -22.46 -14.52 5.37
CA ASN A 44 -23.63 -15.13 4.74
C ASN A 44 -24.69 -14.08 4.36
N ILE A 45 -25.28 -14.31 3.18
CA ILE A 45 -26.00 -13.38 2.31
C ILE A 45 -27.15 -12.63 3.02
N ASN A 46 -27.65 -13.11 4.16
CA ASN A 46 -28.89 -12.63 4.80
C ASN A 46 -28.73 -11.61 5.94
N GLY A 47 -27.51 -11.17 6.27
CA GLY A 47 -27.28 -10.18 7.33
C GLY A 47 -27.41 -8.74 6.80
N ILE A 48 -28.49 -8.04 7.15
CA ILE A 48 -28.78 -6.64 6.75
C ILE A 48 -27.68 -5.63 7.16
N ASN A 49 -26.69 -6.04 7.97
CA ASN A 49 -25.64 -5.17 8.52
C ASN A 49 -24.18 -5.66 8.28
N ASN A 50 -23.94 -6.61 7.38
CA ASN A 50 -22.59 -7.15 7.14
C ASN A 50 -21.99 -6.66 5.82
N ARG A 51 -21.82 -5.34 5.65
CA ARG A 51 -21.23 -4.77 4.43
C ARG A 51 -19.85 -4.19 4.72
N ALA A 52 -18.85 -4.62 3.95
CA ALA A 52 -17.57 -3.93 3.90
C ALA A 52 -17.77 -2.55 3.26
N ILE A 53 -18.46 -2.52 2.12
CA ILE A 53 -18.69 -1.32 1.29
C ILE A 53 -20.03 -1.50 0.55
N GLY A 54 -20.94 -0.55 0.67
CA GLY A 54 -22.19 -0.48 -0.07
C GLY A 54 -22.45 0.94 -0.55
N LEU A 55 -22.87 1.08 -1.81
CA LEU A 55 -23.30 2.34 -2.39
C LEU A 55 -24.66 2.19 -3.07
N TRP A 56 -25.59 3.04 -2.65
CA TRP A 56 -26.90 3.19 -3.26
C TRP A 56 -27.08 4.60 -3.77
N PHE A 57 -27.85 4.73 -4.84
CA PHE A 57 -28.00 5.97 -5.59
C PHE A 57 -29.49 6.28 -5.61
N ASN A 58 -29.92 7.47 -5.23
CA ASN A 58 -31.34 7.83 -5.30
C ASN A 58 -31.66 8.70 -6.53
N PRO A 59 -32.96 8.90 -6.83
CA PRO A 59 -33.38 9.69 -7.98
C PRO A 59 -33.11 11.20 -7.86
N ASN A 60 -32.79 11.69 -6.66
CA ASN A 60 -32.44 13.10 -6.41
C ASN A 60 -30.95 13.38 -6.68
N GLY A 61 -30.19 12.36 -7.09
CA GLY A 61 -28.75 12.48 -7.29
C GLY A 61 -27.93 12.31 -6.00
N ASP A 62 -28.51 11.71 -4.95
CA ASP A 62 -27.81 11.43 -3.70
C ASP A 62 -27.18 10.04 -3.70
N ILE A 63 -26.07 9.90 -2.97
CA ILE A 63 -25.42 8.63 -2.69
C ILE A 63 -25.58 8.29 -1.23
N SER A 64 -26.20 7.14 -0.93
CA SER A 64 -26.11 6.52 0.39
C SER A 64 -24.90 5.61 0.39
N PHE A 65 -24.00 5.82 1.34
CA PHE A 65 -22.88 4.95 1.63
C PHE A 65 -23.13 4.20 2.93
N GLN A 66 -22.79 2.91 2.95
CA GLN A 66 -22.67 2.11 4.16
C GLN A 66 -21.37 1.30 4.11
N GLY A 67 -20.66 1.21 5.23
CA GLY A 67 -19.49 0.36 5.35
C GLY A 67 -19.11 0.11 6.80
N LEU A 68 -18.19 -0.84 7.03
CA LEU A 68 -17.60 -1.06 8.35
C LEU A 68 -16.40 -0.12 8.54
N ILE A 69 -16.61 0.96 9.29
CA ILE A 69 -15.60 1.98 9.61
C ILE A 69 -15.50 2.08 11.14
N ASN A 70 -14.29 2.13 11.68
CA ASN A 70 -14.03 2.17 13.13
C ASN A 70 -14.68 1.01 13.89
N ASN A 71 -14.65 -0.20 13.30
CA ASN A 71 -15.31 -1.41 13.80
C ASN A 71 -16.84 -1.30 13.99
N ASN A 72 -17.47 -0.26 13.45
CA ASN A 72 -18.91 -0.03 13.53
C ASN A 72 -19.52 0.08 12.13
N VAL A 73 -20.83 -0.17 12.04
CA VAL A 73 -21.56 0.14 10.82
C VAL A 73 -21.67 1.66 10.69
N PHE A 74 -20.98 2.21 9.72
CA PHE A 74 -21.06 3.62 9.37
C PHE A 74 -21.99 3.79 8.17
N GLN A 75 -22.89 4.77 8.24
CA GLN A 75 -23.81 5.10 7.17
C GLN A 75 -23.88 6.62 7.00
N THR A 76 -23.85 7.10 5.76
CA THR A 76 -23.99 8.52 5.45
C THR A 76 -24.69 8.70 4.09
N ILE A 77 -25.21 9.90 3.86
CA ILE A 77 -25.81 10.31 2.60
C ILE A 77 -25.11 11.55 2.08
N PHE A 78 -24.61 11.48 0.85
CA PHE A 78 -24.03 12.61 0.13
C PHE A 78 -25.08 13.15 -0.84
N GLN A 79 -25.51 14.39 -0.62
CA GLN A 79 -26.61 14.98 -1.38
C GLN A 79 -26.15 15.56 -2.72
N SER A 80 -26.93 15.35 -3.79
CA SER A 80 -26.74 15.97 -5.11
C SER A 80 -25.34 15.79 -5.72
N VAL A 81 -24.72 14.63 -5.52
CA VAL A 81 -23.36 14.31 -6.00
C VAL A 81 -23.32 13.47 -7.28
N ILE A 82 -24.48 13.06 -7.80
CA ILE A 82 -24.61 12.29 -9.04
C ILE A 82 -25.29 13.14 -10.11
N THR A 83 -24.83 13.03 -11.35
CA THR A 83 -25.46 13.60 -12.54
C THR A 83 -25.82 12.51 -13.54
N LEU A 84 -26.76 12.79 -14.44
CA LEU A 84 -26.97 11.94 -15.63
C LEU A 84 -25.70 11.92 -16.49
N GLY A 85 -25.50 10.81 -17.19
CA GLY A 85 -24.26 10.53 -17.91
C GLY A 85 -23.24 9.81 -17.03
N CYS A 86 -21.99 9.81 -17.48
CA CYS A 86 -20.94 9.01 -16.89
C CYS A 86 -20.11 9.80 -15.87
N ASN A 87 -19.97 9.23 -14.67
CA ASN A 87 -19.11 9.78 -13.62
C ASN A 87 -18.07 8.73 -13.21
N GLN A 88 -16.85 9.19 -12.94
CA GLN A 88 -15.80 8.34 -12.38
C GLN A 88 -15.90 8.30 -10.86
N TYR A 89 -15.77 7.11 -10.29
CA TYR A 89 -15.83 6.85 -8.86
C TYR A 89 -14.52 6.21 -8.40
N SER A 90 -14.03 6.64 -7.25
CA SER A 90 -12.91 6.02 -6.56
C SER A 90 -13.24 5.87 -5.07
N ILE A 91 -13.15 4.65 -4.56
CA ILE A 91 -13.28 4.34 -3.14
C ILE A 91 -11.96 3.72 -2.70
N SER A 92 -11.34 4.23 -1.66
CA SER A 92 -10.08 3.67 -1.17
C SER A 92 -10.00 3.63 0.34
N GLN A 93 -9.23 2.66 0.83
CA GLN A 93 -8.69 2.64 2.18
C GLN A 93 -7.18 2.50 2.07
N GLN A 94 -6.44 3.50 2.54
CA GLN A 94 -4.97 3.55 2.42
C GLN A 94 -4.36 4.01 3.74
N LEU A 95 -3.23 3.41 4.12
CA LEU A 95 -2.42 3.83 5.25
C LEU A 95 -1.54 5.01 4.87
N PHE A 96 -1.76 6.16 5.49
CA PHE A 96 -0.76 7.24 5.49
C PHE A 96 -0.10 7.27 6.87
N GLN A 97 -0.38 8.29 7.69
CA GLN A 97 -0.11 8.24 9.13
C GLN A 97 -1.13 7.34 9.87
N TYR A 98 -2.37 7.35 9.39
CA TYR A 98 -3.49 6.51 9.85
C TYR A 98 -4.20 5.94 8.62
N TYR A 99 -4.99 4.89 8.79
CA TYR A 99 -5.83 4.38 7.70
C TYR A 99 -6.92 5.40 7.38
N ASN A 100 -6.95 5.90 6.15
CA ASN A 100 -7.98 6.82 5.70
C ASN A 100 -8.88 6.13 4.69
N PHE A 101 -10.19 6.12 4.97
CA PHE A 101 -11.22 5.73 4.02
C PHE A 101 -11.67 6.96 3.24
N THR A 102 -11.57 6.92 1.91
CA THR A 102 -11.84 8.05 1.01
C THR A 102 -12.84 7.67 -0.08
N ILE A 103 -13.78 8.58 -0.37
CA ILE A 103 -14.65 8.50 -1.56
C ILE A 103 -14.39 9.73 -2.42
N ARG A 104 -14.10 9.49 -3.71
CA ARG A 104 -13.96 10.52 -4.74
C ARG A 104 -14.94 10.29 -5.89
N ILE A 105 -15.46 11.38 -6.43
CA ILE A 105 -16.33 11.40 -7.62
C ILE A 105 -15.79 12.46 -8.57
N ALA A 106 -15.65 12.10 -9.85
CA ALA A 106 -15.11 12.96 -10.88
C ALA A 106 -13.77 13.64 -10.46
N GLY A 107 -12.90 12.88 -9.79
CA GLY A 107 -11.61 13.35 -9.29
C GLY A 107 -11.67 14.17 -7.99
N LYS A 108 -12.84 14.63 -7.54
CA LYS A 108 -13.01 15.41 -6.31
C LYS A 108 -13.24 14.50 -5.11
N THR A 109 -12.49 14.72 -4.02
CA THR A 109 -12.77 14.09 -2.73
C THR A 109 -14.07 14.65 -2.15
N ILE A 110 -15.06 13.77 -1.96
CA ILE A 110 -16.34 14.13 -1.33
C ILE A 110 -16.43 13.67 0.12
N PHE A 111 -15.59 12.71 0.52
CA PHE A 111 -15.56 12.19 1.87
C PHE A 111 -14.19 11.60 2.20
N THR A 112 -13.72 11.86 3.42
CA THR A 112 -12.55 11.21 4.01
C THR A 112 -12.78 11.04 5.50
N ILE A 113 -12.42 9.88 6.05
CA ILE A 113 -12.48 9.60 7.49
C ILE A 113 -11.33 8.68 7.90
N GLU A 114 -10.75 8.93 9.07
CA GLU A 114 -9.83 7.99 9.69
C GLU A 114 -10.57 6.71 10.12
N ASN A 115 -10.08 5.55 9.67
CA ASN A 115 -10.56 4.23 10.03
C ASN A 115 -9.60 3.53 11.01
N THR A 116 -9.75 3.76 12.30
CA THR A 116 -9.01 3.08 13.39
C THR A 116 -9.32 1.58 13.48
N GLY A 117 -10.40 1.12 12.86
CA GLY A 117 -10.81 -0.28 12.78
C GLY A 117 -10.51 -0.95 11.43
N ALA A 118 -9.59 -0.40 10.64
CA ALA A 118 -9.20 -0.98 9.36
C ALA A 118 -8.71 -2.42 9.56
N LYS A 119 -9.24 -3.35 8.75
CA LYS A 119 -8.89 -4.78 8.78
C LYS A 119 -9.13 -5.44 7.44
N GLU A 120 -8.55 -6.61 7.27
CA GLU A 120 -8.90 -7.52 6.19
C GLU A 120 -10.27 -8.14 6.44
N PHE A 121 -10.99 -8.46 5.37
CA PHE A 121 -12.25 -9.18 5.44
C PHE A 121 -12.11 -10.51 4.71
N THR A 122 -12.64 -11.59 5.27
CA THR A 122 -12.66 -12.89 4.61
C THR A 122 -14.00 -13.16 3.95
N ASN A 123 -13.99 -13.94 2.87
CA ASN A 123 -15.18 -14.36 2.13
C ASN A 123 -16.10 -13.19 1.72
N VAL A 124 -15.52 -12.19 1.07
CA VAL A 124 -16.25 -11.01 0.61
C VAL A 124 -16.86 -11.27 -0.75
N ASN A 125 -18.18 -11.21 -0.83
CA ASN A 125 -18.92 -11.36 -2.07
C ASN A 125 -19.22 -9.99 -2.68
N MET A 126 -18.83 -9.81 -3.94
CA MET A 126 -19.04 -8.59 -4.68
C MET A 126 -20.22 -8.72 -5.65
N TYR A 127 -21.18 -7.80 -5.54
CA TYR A 127 -22.36 -7.75 -6.40
C TYR A 127 -22.45 -6.44 -7.18
N PHE A 128 -22.89 -6.52 -8.44
CA PHE A 128 -23.55 -5.41 -9.13
C PHE A 128 -25.07 -5.54 -8.98
N SER A 129 -25.69 -4.51 -8.40
CA SER A 129 -27.08 -4.49 -7.95
C SER A 129 -27.41 -5.71 -7.09
N ASP A 130 -27.32 -5.52 -5.79
CA ASP A 130 -27.54 -6.60 -4.84
C ASP A 130 -28.93 -7.27 -4.99
N PRO A 131 -29.08 -8.52 -4.51
CA PRO A 131 -30.35 -9.26 -4.61
C PRO A 131 -31.60 -8.59 -4.03
N TRP A 132 -31.44 -7.58 -3.18
CA TRP A 132 -32.51 -7.01 -2.34
C TRP A 132 -33.00 -5.64 -2.81
N HIS A 133 -32.28 -4.99 -3.71
CA HIS A 133 -32.63 -3.67 -4.26
C HIS A 133 -32.78 -3.71 -5.78
N GLY A 134 -33.63 -2.85 -6.34
CA GLY A 134 -33.72 -2.66 -7.79
C GLY A 134 -32.40 -2.15 -8.39
N SER A 135 -32.14 -2.48 -9.64
CA SER A 135 -30.96 -1.95 -10.37
C SER A 135 -31.23 -0.53 -10.87
N HIS A 136 -30.24 0.35 -10.75
CA HIS A 136 -30.34 1.70 -11.32
C HIS A 136 -30.29 1.62 -12.86
N PRO A 137 -31.14 2.34 -13.62
CA PRO A 137 -31.01 2.45 -15.07
C PRO A 137 -29.64 3.01 -15.47
N GLY A 138 -28.89 2.23 -16.25
CA GLY A 138 -27.52 2.58 -16.64
C GLY A 138 -26.61 1.37 -16.76
N TYR A 139 -25.30 1.64 -16.78
CA TYR A 139 -24.27 0.60 -16.78
C TYR A 139 -23.02 1.06 -16.04
N VAL A 140 -22.21 0.09 -15.60
CA VAL A 140 -20.88 0.33 -15.03
C VAL A 140 -19.83 -0.27 -15.96
N LYS A 141 -18.74 0.47 -16.18
CA LYS A 141 -17.58 0.00 -16.95
C LYS A 141 -16.28 0.36 -16.23
N ASN A 142 -15.17 -0.19 -16.73
CA ASN A 142 -13.82 0.09 -16.23
C ASN A 142 -13.66 -0.17 -14.73
N LEU A 143 -14.37 -1.18 -14.20
CA LEU A 143 -14.21 -1.60 -12.82
C LEU A 143 -12.81 -2.21 -12.64
N LEU A 144 -12.03 -1.58 -11.77
CA LEU A 144 -10.73 -2.04 -11.33
C LEU A 144 -10.72 -2.05 -9.81
N ILE A 145 -10.30 -3.18 -9.23
CA ILE A 145 -10.11 -3.33 -7.80
C ILE A 145 -8.64 -3.71 -7.63
N THR A 146 -7.88 -2.79 -7.08
CA THR A 146 -6.49 -3.04 -6.71
C THR A 146 -6.40 -3.19 -5.21
N LYS A 147 -5.53 -4.09 -4.76
CA LYS A 147 -4.93 -3.95 -3.44
C LYS A 147 -4.33 -2.54 -3.37
N GLY A 148 -4.61 -1.82 -2.30
CA GLY A 148 -4.13 -0.47 -2.09
C GLY A 148 -2.64 -0.54 -1.81
N CYS A 149 -1.85 0.17 -2.61
CA CYS A 149 -0.48 0.47 -2.27
C CYS A 149 -0.49 1.79 -1.51
N SER A 150 0.11 1.81 -0.33
CA SER A 150 0.42 3.02 0.39
C SER A 150 1.89 3.35 0.26
N GLU A 151 2.17 4.60 -0.11
CA GLU A 151 3.48 5.19 0.07
C GLU A 151 3.67 5.39 1.57
N LEU A 152 4.55 4.59 2.17
CA LEU A 152 4.90 4.71 3.58
C LEU A 152 5.90 5.86 3.78
N PHE A 153 6.74 6.08 2.77
CA PHE A 153 7.73 7.13 2.71
C PHE A 153 8.11 7.38 1.25
N THR A 154 8.26 8.64 0.85
CA THR A 154 8.87 9.02 -0.43
C THR A 154 9.69 10.29 -0.21
N SER A 155 10.99 10.26 -0.48
CA SER A 155 11.79 11.47 -0.63
C SER A 155 11.70 11.93 -2.10
N VAL A 156 11.11 13.10 -2.34
CA VAL A 156 10.99 13.66 -3.70
C VAL A 156 12.31 14.29 -4.16
N GLU A 157 13.25 14.53 -3.23
CA GLU A 157 14.50 15.25 -3.49
C GLU A 157 15.74 14.37 -3.43
N LYS A 158 16.77 14.83 -4.15
CA LYS A 158 18.15 14.39 -4.01
C LYS A 158 18.63 14.62 -2.58
N SER A 159 19.02 13.55 -1.90
CA SER A 159 19.53 13.59 -0.53
C SER A 159 20.98 13.12 -0.50
N GLU A 160 21.90 13.98 -0.04
CA GLU A 160 23.28 13.56 0.21
C GLU A 160 23.33 12.47 1.30
N ILE A 161 24.23 11.49 1.14
CA ILE A 161 24.41 10.44 2.13
C ILE A 161 25.23 11.01 3.29
N LEU A 162 24.53 11.55 4.29
CA LEU A 162 25.10 12.18 5.49
C LEU A 162 24.87 11.29 6.70
N GLN A 163 25.90 11.11 7.54
CA GLN A 163 25.83 10.29 8.75
C GLN A 163 24.72 10.79 9.69
N ASN A 164 24.00 9.86 10.35
CA ASN A 164 22.97 10.16 11.33
C ASN A 164 21.78 10.99 10.77
N ASN A 165 21.37 10.75 9.52
CA ASN A 165 20.25 11.49 8.93
C ASN A 165 18.94 10.68 9.00
N LEU A 166 18.17 10.89 10.08
CA LEU A 166 16.83 10.29 10.25
C LEU A 166 15.82 10.98 9.33
N LEU A 167 15.24 10.23 8.38
CA LEU A 167 14.21 10.74 7.48
C LEU A 167 12.82 10.70 8.10
N GLN A 168 12.41 9.55 8.61
CA GLN A 168 11.06 9.32 9.11
C GLN A 168 11.02 8.12 10.07
N THR A 169 10.00 8.09 10.93
CA THR A 169 9.57 6.89 11.64
C THR A 169 8.23 6.40 11.06
N ILE A 170 8.19 5.18 10.53
CA ILE A 170 6.97 4.51 10.09
C ILE A 170 6.40 3.74 11.29
N THR A 171 5.12 3.97 11.60
CA THR A 171 4.45 3.30 12.73
C THR A 171 4.36 1.79 12.55
N VAL A 172 4.04 1.33 11.33
CA VAL A 172 3.96 -0.10 10.98
C VAL A 172 4.64 -0.35 9.63
N PHE A 173 5.72 -1.13 9.63
CA PHE A 173 6.37 -1.63 8.42
C PHE A 173 5.75 -2.99 8.04
N PRO A 174 5.15 -3.11 6.85
CA PRO A 174 4.24 -4.20 6.48
C PRO A 174 4.97 -5.51 6.12
N LEU A 175 4.20 -6.61 5.99
CA LEU A 175 4.72 -7.90 5.49
C LEU A 175 5.11 -7.88 4.02
N GLU A 176 4.47 -7.05 3.20
CA GLU A 176 4.81 -6.86 1.79
C GLU A 176 5.24 -5.42 1.56
N TYR A 177 6.48 -5.25 1.11
CA TYR A 177 7.06 -3.93 0.89
C TYR A 177 7.96 -3.93 -0.33
N GLU A 178 8.19 -2.73 -0.83
CA GLU A 178 9.19 -2.42 -1.82
C GLU A 178 9.89 -1.12 -1.41
N ILE A 179 11.22 -1.20 -1.33
CA ILE A 179 12.11 -0.07 -1.15
C ILE A 179 12.78 0.15 -2.51
N SER A 180 12.65 1.35 -3.06
CA SER A 180 13.25 1.72 -4.35
C SER A 180 13.97 3.04 -4.22
N PHE A 181 15.16 3.14 -4.82
CA PHE A 181 15.93 4.37 -4.86
C PHE A 181 17.04 4.29 -5.91
N GLU A 182 17.52 5.44 -6.35
CA GLU A 182 18.78 5.54 -7.08
C GLU A 182 19.88 5.93 -6.09
N ALA A 183 21.04 5.26 -6.11
CA ALA A 183 22.22 5.76 -5.39
C ALA A 183 23.34 6.05 -6.38
N CYS A 184 23.88 7.26 -6.30
CA CYS A 184 24.98 7.75 -7.12
C CYS A 184 26.23 7.90 -6.25
N LEU A 185 27.10 6.89 -6.29
CA LEU A 185 28.29 6.81 -5.44
C LEU A 185 29.48 7.49 -6.10
N THR A 186 30.22 8.31 -5.34
CA THR A 186 31.33 9.12 -5.87
C THR A 186 32.71 8.59 -5.49
N SER A 187 32.82 7.80 -4.43
CA SER A 187 34.02 7.05 -4.07
C SER A 187 33.67 5.92 -3.11
N PHE A 188 34.51 4.88 -3.02
CA PHE A 188 34.43 3.88 -1.95
C PHE A 188 35.46 4.23 -0.89
N THR A 189 35.03 4.29 0.37
CA THR A 189 35.87 4.72 1.47
C THR A 189 36.18 3.56 2.40
N ASN A 190 37.33 3.66 3.06
CA ASN A 190 37.58 2.84 4.25
C ASN A 190 36.63 3.34 5.34
N GLY A 191 35.62 2.53 5.63
CA GLY A 191 34.72 2.77 6.74
C GLY A 191 35.46 2.86 8.07
N ASN A 192 34.76 3.31 9.10
CA ASN A 192 35.28 3.30 10.46
C ASN A 192 35.07 1.90 11.09
N TYR A 193 35.87 1.56 12.10
CA TYR A 193 35.86 0.27 12.83
C TYR A 193 36.35 -0.95 12.02
N SER A 194 36.31 -2.14 12.64
CA SER A 194 36.92 -3.38 12.13
C SER A 194 36.33 -3.91 10.81
N SER A 195 35.16 -3.43 10.39
CA SER A 195 34.49 -3.89 9.17
C SER A 195 34.93 -3.14 7.90
N ASN A 196 35.57 -1.96 8.02
CA ASN A 196 35.89 -1.06 6.89
C ASN A 196 34.69 -0.71 5.99
N LEU A 197 33.46 -0.77 6.51
CA LEU A 197 32.24 -0.52 5.75
C LEU A 197 31.71 0.91 5.95
N SER A 198 31.16 1.47 4.88
CA SER A 198 30.45 2.76 4.89
C SER A 198 28.95 2.55 4.65
N ASN A 199 28.07 3.23 5.40
CA ASN A 199 26.62 3.03 5.32
C ASN A 199 25.96 3.94 4.27
N VAL A 200 24.94 3.38 3.62
CA VAL A 200 24.07 4.11 2.69
C VAL A 200 22.72 4.39 3.34
N PHE A 201 22.08 3.35 3.89
CA PHE A 201 20.86 3.50 4.67
C PHE A 201 20.76 2.44 5.77
N TYR A 202 19.97 2.76 6.79
CA TYR A 202 19.74 1.92 7.95
C TYR A 202 18.27 2.00 8.38
N ILE A 203 17.52 0.92 8.15
CA ILE A 203 16.12 0.79 8.54
C ILE A 203 16.06 -0.11 9.76
N THR A 204 15.61 0.41 10.88
CA THR A 204 15.69 -0.28 12.18
C THR A 204 14.44 -0.09 13.01
N ASN A 205 14.26 -0.92 14.03
CA ASN A 205 13.38 -0.60 15.14
C ASN A 205 14.16 -0.73 16.46
N SER A 206 13.68 -0.08 17.51
CA SER A 206 14.34 -0.10 18.83
C SER A 206 14.26 -1.43 19.57
N SER A 207 13.56 -2.43 19.01
CA SER A 207 13.26 -3.70 19.68
C SER A 207 14.23 -4.83 19.32
N TYR A 208 15.04 -4.66 18.28
CA TYR A 208 15.97 -5.69 17.81
C TYR A 208 17.42 -5.20 17.85
N ASN A 209 18.34 -6.12 18.20
CA ASN A 209 19.79 -5.89 18.10
C ASN A 209 20.29 -5.90 16.64
N PHE A 210 19.39 -6.04 15.67
CA PHE A 210 19.66 -6.09 14.24
C PHE A 210 18.75 -5.08 13.55
N CYS A 211 19.23 -4.53 12.45
CA CYS A 211 18.36 -3.73 11.61
C CYS A 211 17.37 -4.58 10.83
N VAL A 212 16.25 -3.97 10.46
CA VAL A 212 15.24 -4.56 9.60
C VAL A 212 15.83 -4.77 8.20
N ILE A 213 16.40 -3.71 7.62
CA ILE A 213 17.17 -3.74 6.37
C ILE A 213 18.26 -2.67 6.44
N CYS A 214 19.48 -3.02 6.06
CA CYS A 214 20.61 -2.10 5.99
C CYS A 214 21.47 -2.36 4.78
N MET A 215 22.10 -1.30 4.28
CA MET A 215 23.01 -1.39 3.17
C MET A 215 24.29 -0.60 3.41
N TRP A 216 25.41 -1.25 3.16
CA TRP A 216 26.75 -0.70 3.24
C TRP A 216 27.55 -0.99 1.96
N PHE A 217 28.69 -0.31 1.82
CA PHE A 217 29.70 -0.61 0.83
C PHE A 217 31.05 -0.89 1.49
N SER A 218 31.81 -1.81 0.89
CA SER A 218 33.22 -2.02 1.21
C SER A 218 34.11 -1.06 0.40
N PRO A 219 35.40 -0.90 0.78
CA PRO A 219 36.34 -0.07 0.04
C PRO A 219 36.61 -0.60 -1.38
N ASN A 220 36.34 -1.88 -1.61
CA ASN A 220 36.47 -2.55 -2.89
C ASN A 220 35.23 -2.37 -3.78
N GLY A 221 34.18 -1.67 -3.31
CA GLY A 221 32.95 -1.45 -4.05
C GLY A 221 31.92 -2.57 -3.94
N GLU A 222 32.11 -3.53 -3.03
CA GLU A 222 31.11 -4.57 -2.79
C GLU A 222 29.98 -4.00 -1.94
N MET A 223 28.76 -4.05 -2.45
CA MET A 223 27.57 -3.79 -1.64
C MET A 223 27.36 -4.95 -0.66
N GLN A 224 27.18 -4.62 0.61
CA GLN A 224 26.71 -5.53 1.66
C GLN A 224 25.31 -5.13 2.10
N LEU A 225 24.39 -6.07 2.11
CA LEU A 225 23.02 -5.87 2.56
C LEU A 225 22.68 -6.88 3.65
N SER A 226 22.22 -6.39 4.80
CA SER A 226 21.66 -7.21 5.87
C SER A 226 20.16 -6.98 5.97
N ALA A 227 19.37 -8.04 6.15
CA ALA A 227 17.95 -7.96 6.42
C ALA A 227 17.51 -9.01 7.45
N LEU A 228 16.46 -8.72 8.23
CA LEU A 228 15.88 -9.69 9.15
C LEU A 228 14.93 -10.64 8.39
N ILE A 229 15.44 -11.82 8.05
CA ILE A 229 14.71 -12.85 7.28
C ILE A 229 14.71 -14.14 8.11
N ASN A 230 13.55 -14.79 8.27
CA ASN A 230 13.40 -15.98 9.12
C ASN A 230 13.85 -15.78 10.58
N ASN A 231 13.58 -14.61 11.17
CA ASN A 231 14.05 -14.21 12.51
C ASN A 231 15.57 -14.27 12.70
N THR A 232 16.35 -14.23 11.63
CA THR A 232 17.81 -14.18 11.67
C THR A 232 18.37 -13.13 10.71
N SER A 233 19.62 -12.75 10.90
CA SER A 233 20.32 -11.83 10.00
C SER A 233 20.69 -12.57 8.71
N TYR A 234 19.97 -12.24 7.64
CA TYR A 234 20.34 -12.61 6.28
C TYR A 234 21.32 -11.58 5.75
N ASN A 235 22.54 -12.02 5.41
CA ASN A 235 23.59 -11.18 4.88
C ASN A 235 23.87 -11.54 3.42
N PHE A 236 23.93 -10.53 2.58
CA PHE A 236 24.25 -10.66 1.16
C PHE A 236 25.41 -9.73 0.81
N THR A 237 26.40 -10.26 0.10
CA THR A 237 27.50 -9.49 -0.47
C THR A 237 27.49 -9.65 -1.98
N SER A 238 27.47 -8.52 -2.68
CA SER A 238 27.55 -8.48 -4.14
C SER A 238 28.99 -8.61 -4.65
N LYS A 239 29.16 -8.75 -5.97
CA LYS A 239 30.43 -8.43 -6.63
C LYS A 239 30.68 -6.91 -6.56
N PRO A 240 31.95 -6.46 -6.65
CA PRO A 240 32.28 -5.05 -6.74
C PRO A 240 31.48 -4.31 -7.82
N PHE A 241 30.89 -3.17 -7.46
CA PHE A 241 30.27 -2.24 -8.38
C PHE A 241 31.26 -1.14 -8.78
N GLU A 242 31.09 -0.64 -10.00
CA GLU A 242 31.72 0.62 -10.40
C GLU A 242 31.00 1.82 -9.78
N LEU A 243 31.72 2.93 -9.65
CA LEU A 243 31.16 4.21 -9.21
C LEU A 243 30.13 4.73 -10.22
N GLY A 244 29.26 5.63 -9.75
CA GLY A 244 28.15 6.18 -10.53
C GLY A 244 26.79 5.81 -9.97
N CYS A 245 25.76 6.06 -10.77
CA CYS A 245 24.36 5.87 -10.40
C CYS A 245 23.90 4.45 -10.70
N LYS A 246 23.22 3.83 -9.74
CA LYS A 246 22.56 2.54 -9.89
C LYS A 246 21.17 2.60 -9.29
N GLN A 247 20.24 1.88 -9.90
CA GLN A 247 18.87 1.75 -9.43
C GLN A 247 18.73 0.53 -8.54
N TYR A 248 18.29 0.71 -7.31
CA TYR A 248 18.12 -0.35 -6.33
C TYR A 248 16.65 -0.60 -6.07
N LYS A 249 16.31 -1.88 -5.93
CA LYS A 249 14.98 -2.32 -5.50
C LYS A 249 15.12 -3.50 -4.54
N ILE A 250 14.63 -3.33 -3.33
CA ILE A 250 14.62 -4.36 -2.29
C ILE A 250 13.15 -4.61 -1.95
N SER A 251 12.71 -5.86 -1.94
CA SER A 251 11.29 -6.16 -1.76
C SER A 251 11.05 -7.43 -0.98
N GLN A 252 9.91 -7.50 -0.30
CA GLN A 252 9.34 -8.73 0.22
C GLN A 252 7.92 -8.88 -0.31
N THR A 253 7.57 -10.05 -0.86
CA THR A 253 6.29 -10.23 -1.56
C THR A 253 5.76 -11.64 -1.44
N LEU A 254 4.44 -11.78 -1.30
CA LEU A 254 3.78 -13.06 -1.33
C LEU A 254 3.65 -13.56 -2.78
N TYR A 255 4.44 -14.58 -3.14
CA TYR A 255 4.37 -15.25 -4.43
C TYR A 255 4.06 -16.72 -4.22
N GLN A 256 2.95 -17.19 -4.81
CA GLN A 256 2.49 -18.58 -4.72
C GLN A 256 2.48 -19.11 -3.26
N GLY A 257 1.95 -18.31 -2.33
CA GLY A 257 1.84 -18.67 -0.92
C GLY A 257 3.14 -18.60 -0.11
N ASN A 258 4.23 -18.10 -0.69
CA ASN A 258 5.51 -17.93 0.00
C ASN A 258 5.93 -16.46 -0.02
N TYR A 259 6.39 -15.92 1.11
CA TYR A 259 7.03 -14.60 1.10
C TYR A 259 8.45 -14.74 0.57
N ILE A 260 8.75 -13.97 -0.48
CA ILE A 260 10.05 -13.94 -1.15
C ILE A 260 10.67 -12.57 -0.92
N PHE A 261 11.83 -12.55 -0.29
CA PHE A 261 12.70 -11.39 -0.19
C PHE A 261 13.64 -11.35 -1.39
N ALA A 262 13.76 -10.21 -2.06
CA ALA A 262 14.60 -10.06 -3.25
C ALA A 262 15.35 -8.73 -3.27
N ILE A 263 16.58 -8.79 -3.81
CA ILE A 263 17.46 -7.64 -4.03
C ILE A 263 17.69 -7.53 -5.53
N LEU A 264 17.33 -6.39 -6.12
CA LEU A 264 17.51 -6.08 -7.52
C LEU A 264 18.36 -4.81 -7.67
N VAL A 265 19.26 -4.82 -8.65
CA VAL A 265 20.07 -3.66 -9.04
C VAL A 265 20.01 -3.53 -10.56
N ASP A 266 19.68 -2.33 -11.06
CA ASP A 266 19.49 -2.02 -12.48
C ASP A 266 18.54 -3.01 -13.18
N GLY A 267 17.50 -3.45 -12.46
CA GLY A 267 16.52 -4.44 -12.91
C GLY A 267 16.94 -5.91 -12.81
N TRP A 268 18.21 -6.20 -12.47
CA TRP A 268 18.72 -7.56 -12.35
C TRP A 268 18.60 -8.07 -10.91
N THR A 269 18.04 -9.27 -10.74
CA THR A 269 17.98 -9.94 -9.43
C THR A 269 19.36 -10.44 -9.03
N LEU A 270 19.89 -9.88 -7.93
CA LEU A 270 21.15 -10.31 -7.34
C LEU A 270 20.95 -11.40 -6.28
N SER A 271 19.83 -11.34 -5.56
CA SER A 271 19.45 -12.34 -4.58
C SER A 271 17.94 -12.47 -4.48
N SER A 272 17.49 -13.69 -4.19
CA SER A 272 16.10 -14.03 -3.90
C SER A 272 16.07 -15.18 -2.90
N VAL A 273 15.39 -14.99 -1.77
CA VAL A 273 15.32 -15.97 -0.70
C VAL A 273 13.92 -16.02 -0.09
N LYS A 274 13.47 -17.23 0.28
CA LYS A 274 12.20 -17.40 0.98
C LYS A 274 12.29 -16.92 2.43
N ASN A 275 11.38 -16.05 2.82
CA ASN A 275 11.08 -15.74 4.21
C ASN A 275 9.87 -16.58 4.68
N ALA A 276 10.14 -17.65 5.41
CA ALA A 276 9.14 -18.51 6.05
C ALA A 276 8.55 -17.88 7.33
N VAL A 277 9.22 -16.88 7.92
CA VAL A 277 8.74 -16.18 9.12
C VAL A 277 8.71 -14.67 8.85
N PRO A 278 7.84 -14.21 7.93
CA PRO A 278 7.66 -12.79 7.68
C PRO A 278 7.01 -12.13 8.91
N GLN A 279 7.40 -10.90 9.21
CA GLN A 279 6.88 -10.16 10.35
C GLN A 279 6.64 -8.70 10.00
N GLU A 280 5.67 -8.09 10.66
CA GLU A 280 5.49 -6.65 10.68
C GLU A 280 6.36 -6.05 11.79
N PHE A 281 6.84 -4.83 11.57
CA PHE A 281 7.64 -4.13 12.57
C PHE A 281 6.93 -2.85 12.99
N SER A 282 6.80 -2.63 14.28
CA SER A 282 6.34 -1.36 14.83
C SER A 282 7.49 -0.37 15.00
N ASN A 283 7.20 0.93 14.85
CA ASN A 283 8.12 2.04 15.13
C ASN A 283 9.47 1.91 14.39
N VAL A 284 9.40 1.76 13.07
CA VAL A 284 10.57 1.62 12.21
C VAL A 284 11.14 2.98 11.84
N GLN A 285 12.40 3.21 12.19
CA GLN A 285 13.15 4.42 11.84
C GLN A 285 13.94 4.18 10.55
N ILE A 286 13.93 5.18 9.66
CA ILE A 286 14.65 5.15 8.38
C ILE A 286 15.74 6.21 8.41
N PHE A 287 17.00 5.78 8.34
CA PHE A 287 18.14 6.68 8.23
C PHE A 287 18.75 6.61 6.82
N ILE A 288 19.13 7.76 6.27
CA ILE A 288 20.20 7.84 5.26
C ILE A 288 21.49 7.90 6.04
N SER A 289 22.31 6.86 5.94
CA SER A 289 23.47 6.61 6.80
C SER A 289 23.17 6.52 8.31
N ASP A 290 23.57 5.41 8.93
CA ASP A 290 23.40 5.21 10.37
C ASP A 290 24.24 6.19 11.22
N PRO A 291 23.97 6.33 12.54
CA PRO A 291 24.70 7.24 13.40
C PRO A 291 26.14 6.82 13.75
N TRP A 292 26.54 5.59 13.46
CA TRP A 292 27.77 4.99 13.99
C TRP A 292 28.84 4.81 12.93
N THR A 293 28.47 4.35 11.75
CA THR A 293 29.38 4.03 10.65
C THR A 293 29.59 5.24 9.73
N LEU A 294 30.72 5.27 9.04
CA LEU A 294 31.02 6.35 8.10
C LEU A 294 29.97 6.38 6.98
N ALA A 295 29.48 7.56 6.63
CA ALA A 295 28.57 7.71 5.50
C ALA A 295 29.28 7.42 4.16
N GLN A 296 28.65 6.61 3.31
CA GLN A 296 29.17 6.27 2.00
C GLN A 296 29.08 7.49 1.06
N PRO A 297 30.20 7.97 0.47
CA PRO A 297 30.17 9.16 -0.37
C PRO A 297 29.25 9.02 -1.59
N GLY A 298 28.34 9.97 -1.73
CA GLY A 298 27.35 10.00 -2.79
C GLY A 298 26.04 10.62 -2.35
N TYR A 299 25.00 10.37 -3.14
CA TYR A 299 23.65 10.81 -2.84
C TYR A 299 22.64 9.76 -3.27
N ILE A 300 21.45 9.84 -2.69
CA ILE A 300 20.29 9.03 -3.02
C ILE A 300 19.22 9.92 -3.67
N ASN A 301 18.59 9.45 -4.74
CA ASN A 301 17.40 10.06 -5.32
C ASN A 301 16.18 9.14 -5.16
N ASN A 302 15.00 9.75 -5.07
CA ASN A 302 13.71 9.07 -5.14
C ASN A 302 13.60 7.90 -4.16
N PHE A 303 14.06 8.06 -2.92
CA PHE A 303 14.00 6.99 -1.92
C PHE A 303 12.54 6.81 -1.50
N ALA A 304 11.96 5.68 -1.89
CA ALA A 304 10.58 5.36 -1.61
C ALA A 304 10.47 4.02 -0.90
N ILE A 305 9.57 3.95 0.06
CA ILE A 305 9.09 2.72 0.68
C ILE A 305 7.59 2.65 0.43
N THR A 306 7.17 1.61 -0.26
CA THR A 306 5.76 1.36 -0.56
C THR A 306 5.34 0.00 -0.02
N THR A 307 4.10 -0.15 0.40
CA THR A 307 3.50 -1.48 0.53
C THR A 307 3.42 -2.08 -0.87
N ARG A 308 3.85 -3.33 -1.08
CA ARG A 308 3.79 -3.91 -2.44
C ARG A 308 2.38 -4.42 -2.75
N CYS A 309 1.87 -4.07 -3.93
CA CYS A 309 0.66 -4.66 -4.50
C CYS A 309 1.04 -5.96 -5.23
N SER A 310 0.46 -7.09 -4.81
CA SER A 310 0.39 -8.33 -5.60
C SER A 310 -0.97 -8.46 -6.29
#